data_AF-A0A9X0USY0-F1
#
_entry.id   AF-A0A9X0USY0-F1
#
_cell.length_a   1.000
_cell.length_b   1.000
_cell.length_c   1.000
_cell.angle_alpha   90.00
_cell.angle_beta   90.00
_cell.angle_gamma   90.00
#
_symmetry.space_group_name_H-M   'P 1'
#
loop_
_entity.id
_entity.type
_entity.pdbx_description
1 polymer ?
#
loop_
_entity_poly.entity_id
_entity_poly.type
_entity_poly.pdbx_seq_one_letter_code
_entity_poly.pdbx_strand_id
1 'polypeptide(L)'
;MRSEAVPLKQSTPEAIQALADKVLSQIAAIYAAHHIEANAVQQQMLASHVRAMASRSLTGEALPEVEAELFEDISPETMALAQQVVDLFGNLPKEEAWLLSVHIEVAKSNEA
;
A
#
# COMPACT_ATOMS: atom_id res chain seq x y z
N MET A 1 -6.41 -27.58 -24.61
CA MET A 1 -7.05 -26.84 -23.50
C MET A 1 -6.77 -25.37 -23.75
N ARG A 2 -7.81 -24.55 -23.99
CA ARG A 2 -7.66 -23.11 -24.23
C ARG A 2 -7.67 -22.42 -22.86
N SER A 3 -6.56 -21.82 -22.44
CA SER A 3 -6.56 -20.88 -21.32
C SER A 3 -7.33 -19.65 -21.74
N GLU A 4 -8.52 -19.46 -21.20
CA GLU A 4 -9.21 -18.18 -21.23
C GLU A 4 -8.46 -17.23 -20.30
N ALA A 5 -7.65 -16.34 -20.87
CA ALA A 5 -7.17 -15.17 -20.16
C ALA A 5 -8.40 -14.34 -19.77
N VAL A 6 -8.68 -14.27 -18.47
CA VAL A 6 -9.70 -13.37 -17.91
C VAL A 6 -9.31 -11.95 -18.32
N PRO A 7 -10.16 -11.20 -19.03
CA PRO A 7 -9.82 -9.84 -19.44
C PRO A 7 -9.67 -8.96 -18.19
N LEU A 8 -8.47 -8.41 -18.00
CA LEU A 8 -8.20 -7.36 -17.02
C LEU A 8 -9.22 -6.23 -17.27
N LYS A 9 -10.01 -5.88 -16.25
CA LYS A 9 -10.89 -4.71 -16.34
C LYS A 9 -10.02 -3.48 -16.55
N GLN A 10 -10.14 -2.87 -17.72
CA GLN A 10 -9.49 -1.58 -17.98
C GLN A 10 -10.05 -0.57 -16.98
N SER A 11 -9.21 -0.15 -16.04
CA SER A 11 -9.54 0.87 -15.06
C SER A 11 -9.05 2.22 -15.57
N THR A 12 -9.86 3.27 -15.40
CA THR A 12 -9.46 4.59 -15.89
C THR A 12 -8.45 5.24 -14.93
N PRO A 13 -7.56 6.12 -15.43
CA PRO A 13 -6.63 6.86 -14.57
C PRO A 13 -7.34 7.62 -13.44
N GLU A 14 -8.55 8.13 -13.69
CA GLU A 14 -9.36 8.86 -12.71
C GLU A 14 -9.84 7.95 -11.57
N ALA A 15 -10.24 6.71 -11.88
CA ALA A 15 -10.67 5.74 -10.86
C ALA A 15 -9.51 5.32 -9.96
N ILE A 16 -8.33 5.09 -10.55
CA ILE A 16 -7.10 4.79 -9.81
C ILE A 16 -6.75 5.94 -8.88
N GLN A 17 -6.76 7.18 -9.39
CA GLN A 17 -6.44 8.36 -8.61
C GLN A 17 -7.45 8.57 -7.47
N ALA A 18 -8.75 8.43 -7.72
CA ALA A 18 -9.78 8.58 -6.71
C ALA A 18 -9.67 7.55 -5.58
N LEU A 19 -9.36 6.28 -5.90
CA LEU A 19 -9.11 5.25 -4.89
C LEU A 19 -7.84 5.55 -4.09
N ALA A 20 -6.77 5.96 -4.76
CA ALA A 20 -5.53 6.33 -4.10
C ALA A 20 -5.71 7.50 -3.13
N ASP A 21 -6.43 8.56 -3.53
CA ASP A 21 -6.69 9.73 -2.68
C ASP A 21 -7.52 9.37 -1.45
N LYS A 22 -8.52 8.48 -1.62
CA LYS A 22 -9.31 7.96 -0.50
C LYS A 22 -8.42 7.22 0.50
N VAL A 23 -7.54 6.35 0.02
CA VAL A 23 -6.65 5.56 0.88
C VAL A 23 -5.58 6.44 1.54
N LEU A 24 -4.98 7.38 0.80
CA LEU A 24 -4.03 8.36 1.36
C LEU A 24 -4.66 9.20 2.48
N SER A 25 -5.94 9.57 2.35
CA SER A 25 -6.67 10.26 3.41
C SER A 25 -6.83 9.39 4.68
N GLN A 26 -7.03 8.08 4.53
CA GLN A 26 -7.07 7.15 5.66
C GLN A 26 -5.69 6.97 6.30
N ILE A 27 -4.63 6.85 5.49
CA ILE A 27 -3.25 6.77 5.98
C ILE A 27 -2.90 8.03 6.77
N ALA A 28 -3.28 9.22 6.30
CA ALA A 28 -3.04 10.47 7.03
C ALA A 28 -3.72 10.48 8.41
N ALA A 29 -4.93 9.93 8.51
CA ALA A 29 -5.63 9.79 9.79
C ALA A 29 -4.94 8.80 10.73
N ILE A 30 -4.47 7.66 10.21
CA ILE A 30 -3.66 6.69 10.96
C ILE A 30 -2.37 7.33 11.46
N TYR A 31 -1.66 8.05 10.59
CA TYR A 31 -0.41 8.72 10.93
C TYR A 31 -0.63 9.74 12.06
N ALA A 32 -1.68 10.56 11.96
CA ALA A 32 -2.02 11.51 13.02
C ALA A 32 -2.36 10.82 14.36
N ALA A 33 -3.05 9.68 14.33
CA ALA A 33 -3.42 8.92 15.54
C ALA A 33 -2.22 8.23 16.21
N HIS A 34 -1.18 7.89 15.43
CA HIS A 34 0.04 7.22 15.90
C HIS A 34 1.24 8.17 15.99
N HIS A 35 1.04 9.48 15.85
CA HIS A 35 2.10 10.50 15.86
C HIS A 35 3.19 10.29 14.80
N ILE A 36 2.86 9.70 13.66
CA ILE A 36 3.83 9.42 12.59
C ILE A 36 3.95 10.65 11.67
N GLU A 37 5.15 11.22 11.57
CA GLU A 37 5.43 12.37 10.71
C GLU A 37 6.30 11.99 9.52
N ALA A 38 5.70 11.83 8.33
CA ALA A 38 6.46 11.65 7.09
C ALA A 38 6.88 13.00 6.48
N ASN A 39 8.15 13.11 6.08
CA ASN A 39 8.65 14.26 5.33
C ASN A 39 8.14 14.26 3.88
N ALA A 40 8.36 15.37 3.15
CA ALA A 40 7.83 15.54 1.79
C ALA A 40 8.26 14.43 0.80
N VAL A 41 9.48 13.91 0.92
CA VAL A 41 9.98 12.83 0.06
C VAL A 41 9.27 11.51 0.39
N GLN A 42 9.13 11.19 1.68
CA GLN A 42 8.41 10.01 2.15
C GLN A 42 6.93 10.06 1.74
N GLN A 43 6.27 11.21 1.87
CA GLN A 43 4.89 11.41 1.40
C GLN A 43 4.76 11.15 -0.11
N GLN A 44 5.71 11.65 -0.91
CA GLN A 44 5.71 11.45 -2.36
C GLN A 44 5.93 9.97 -2.74
N MET A 45 6.81 9.26 -2.04
CA MET A 45 7.06 7.84 -2.24
C MET A 45 5.84 7.00 -1.86
N LEU A 46 5.23 7.29 -0.71
CA LEU A 46 4.00 6.65 -0.24
C LEU A 46 2.85 6.85 -1.23
N ALA A 47 2.65 8.07 -1.73
CA ALA A 47 1.62 8.38 -2.73
C ALA A 47 1.82 7.59 -4.03
N SER A 48 3.07 7.45 -4.49
CA SER A 48 3.39 6.61 -5.66
C SER A 48 3.04 5.15 -5.43
N HIS A 49 3.41 4.62 -4.25
CA HIS A 49 3.13 3.25 -3.87
C HIS A 49 1.62 2.95 -3.77
N VAL A 50 0.86 3.82 -3.08
CA VAL A 50 -0.59 3.68 -2.93
C VAL A 50 -1.31 3.77 -4.28
N ARG A 51 -0.83 4.60 -5.22
CA ARG A 51 -1.36 4.62 -6.59
C ARG A 51 -1.14 3.29 -7.32
N ALA A 52 0.00 2.64 -7.12
CA ALA A 52 0.28 1.32 -7.68
C ALA A 52 -0.61 0.24 -7.05
N MET A 53 -0.83 0.27 -5.73
CA MET A 53 -1.79 -0.61 -5.04
C MET A 53 -3.22 -0.41 -5.58
N ALA A 54 -3.66 0.84 -5.75
CA ALA A 54 -4.97 1.17 -6.33
C ALA A 54 -5.11 0.65 -7.76
N SER A 55 -4.06 0.78 -8.58
CA SER A 55 -4.01 0.20 -9.92
C SER A 55 -4.22 -1.31 -9.87
N ARG A 56 -3.41 -2.05 -9.09
CA ARG A 56 -3.51 -3.51 -8.96
C ARG A 56 -4.87 -3.96 -8.41
N SER A 57 -5.42 -3.24 -7.44
CA SER A 57 -6.74 -3.52 -6.88
C SER A 57 -7.85 -3.41 -7.95
N LEU A 58 -7.78 -2.42 -8.84
CA LEU A 58 -8.82 -2.21 -9.85
C LEU A 58 -8.62 -3.06 -11.11
N THR A 59 -7.38 -3.34 -11.51
CA THR A 59 -7.07 -4.10 -12.73
C THR A 59 -6.95 -5.60 -12.49
N GLY A 60 -6.58 -6.02 -11.28
CA GLY A 60 -6.22 -7.40 -10.96
C GLY A 60 -4.79 -7.78 -11.36
N GLU A 61 -3.94 -6.80 -11.68
CA GLU A 61 -2.52 -7.03 -11.93
C GLU A 61 -1.84 -7.63 -10.69
N ALA A 62 -1.04 -8.68 -10.91
CA ALA A 62 -0.38 -9.40 -9.84
C ALA A 62 0.72 -8.56 -9.18
N LEU A 63 0.91 -8.76 -7.87
CA LEU A 63 2.09 -8.25 -7.19
C LEU A 63 3.33 -9.06 -7.64
N PRO A 64 4.49 -8.42 -7.88
CA PRO A 64 5.75 -9.13 -8.05
C PRO A 64 6.05 -10.04 -6.84
N GLU A 65 6.78 -11.13 -7.08
CA GLU A 65 7.23 -11.99 -5.99
C GLU A 65 8.11 -11.21 -5.01
N VAL A 66 7.79 -11.35 -3.71
CA VAL A 66 8.52 -10.71 -2.61
C VAL A 66 8.78 -11.75 -1.52
N GLU A 67 9.97 -11.70 -0.94
CA GLU A 67 10.41 -12.63 0.09
C GLU A 67 10.12 -12.07 1.49
N ALA A 68 9.42 -12.83 2.33
CA ALA A 68 9.01 -12.38 3.67
C ALA A 68 10.21 -12.06 4.58
N GLU A 69 11.34 -12.73 4.37
CA GLU A 69 12.59 -12.56 5.13
C GLU A 69 13.13 -11.12 5.03
N LEU A 70 12.82 -10.38 3.95
CA LEU A 70 13.24 -8.98 3.79
C LEU A 70 12.55 -8.00 4.75
N PHE A 71 11.54 -8.46 5.50
CA PHE A 71 10.71 -7.62 6.35
C PHE A 71 10.76 -8.04 7.83
N GLU A 72 11.72 -8.89 8.22
CA GLU A 72 11.84 -9.40 9.60
C GLU A 72 12.15 -8.31 10.64
N ASP A 73 12.80 -7.22 10.22
CA ASP A 73 13.13 -6.06 11.06
C ASP A 73 11.95 -5.09 11.24
N ILE A 74 10.85 -5.27 10.49
CA ILE A 74 9.67 -4.40 10.62
C ILE A 74 8.93 -4.74 11.91
N SER A 75 8.62 -3.71 12.71
CA SER A 75 7.92 -3.95 13.96
C SER A 75 6.51 -4.54 13.74
N PRO A 76 6.04 -5.45 14.61
CA PRO A 76 4.69 -6.02 14.50
C PRO A 76 3.57 -4.96 14.47
N GLU A 77 3.79 -3.84 15.16
CA GLU A 77 2.87 -2.69 15.14
C GLU A 77 2.80 -2.07 13.74
N THR A 78 3.95 -1.74 13.12
CA THR A 78 4.00 -1.20 11.76
C THR A 78 3.35 -2.17 10.77
N MET A 79 3.61 -3.47 10.91
CA MET A 79 2.98 -4.49 10.06
C MET A 79 1.45 -4.50 10.21
N ALA A 80 0.94 -4.36 11.43
CA ALA A 80 -0.50 -4.28 11.68
C ALA A 80 -1.14 -3.01 11.08
N LEU A 81 -0.44 -1.87 11.12
CA LEU A 81 -0.91 -0.63 10.47
C LEU A 81 -0.93 -0.78 8.95
N ALA A 82 0.09 -1.38 8.36
CA ALA A 82 0.14 -1.65 6.94
C ALA A 82 -0.99 -2.58 6.49
N GLN A 83 -1.28 -3.63 7.26
CA GLN A 83 -2.39 -4.55 6.98
C GLN A 83 -3.74 -3.83 7.03
N GLN A 84 -3.97 -2.96 8.02
CA GLN A 84 -5.21 -2.16 8.10
C GLN A 84 -5.44 -1.32 6.84
N VAL A 85 -4.38 -0.77 6.25
CA VAL A 85 -4.46 0.00 5.01
C VAL A 85 -4.74 -0.90 3.80
N VAL A 86 -4.09 -2.06 3.72
CA VAL A 86 -4.30 -3.05 2.64
C VAL A 86 -5.74 -3.58 2.65
N ASP A 87 -6.31 -3.79 3.84
CA ASP A 87 -7.70 -4.23 4.01
C ASP A 87 -8.72 -3.23 3.42
N LEU A 88 -8.37 -1.94 3.28
CA LEU A 88 -9.22 -0.93 2.65
C LEU A 88 -9.47 -1.20 1.16
N PHE A 89 -8.57 -1.94 0.50
CA PHE A 89 -8.72 -2.35 -0.90
C PHE A 89 -9.59 -3.61 -1.02
N GLY A 90 -9.58 -4.48 0.00
CA GLY A 90 -10.43 -5.67 0.11
C GLY A 90 -10.07 -6.85 -0.81
N ASN A 91 -9.18 -6.65 -1.80
CA ASN A 91 -8.82 -7.67 -2.78
C ASN A 91 -7.31 -7.78 -3.06
N LEU A 92 -6.49 -7.04 -2.32
CA LEU A 92 -5.04 -7.09 -2.45
C LEU A 92 -4.44 -8.23 -1.61
N PRO A 93 -3.33 -8.83 -2.07
CA PRO A 93 -2.63 -9.85 -1.31
C PRO A 93 -2.00 -9.27 -0.04
N LYS A 94 -1.81 -10.08 1.01
CA LYS A 94 -1.21 -9.65 2.28
C LYS A 94 0.23 -9.15 2.11
N GLU A 95 0.91 -9.64 1.08
CA GLU A 95 2.27 -9.28 0.69
C GLU A 95 2.42 -7.76 0.43
N GLU A 96 1.33 -7.08 0.06
CA GLU A 96 1.28 -5.62 -0.06
C GLU A 96 1.51 -4.92 1.28
N ALA A 97 1.08 -5.54 2.39
CA ALA A 97 1.31 -4.99 3.72
C ALA A 97 2.81 -4.97 4.03
N TRP A 98 3.56 -5.98 3.56
CA TRP A 98 5.00 -6.03 3.78
C TRP A 98 5.68 -4.85 3.08
N LEU A 99 5.34 -4.60 1.82
CA LEU A 99 5.91 -3.47 1.07
C LEU A 99 5.47 -2.10 1.61
N LEU A 100 4.19 -1.97 1.99
CA LEU A 100 3.67 -0.74 2.56
C LEU A 100 4.30 -0.44 3.93
N SER A 101 4.57 -1.48 4.74
CA SER A 101 5.13 -1.34 6.07
C SER A 101 6.48 -0.61 6.08
N VAL A 102 7.28 -0.74 5.01
CA VAL A 102 8.55 -0.02 4.87
C VAL A 102 8.35 1.50 4.89
N HIS A 103 7.30 2.03 4.24
CA HIS A 103 7.01 3.47 4.24
C HIS A 103 6.61 3.97 5.63
N ILE A 104 5.88 3.13 6.38
CA ILE A 104 5.42 3.46 7.72
C ILE A 104 6.60 3.40 8.70
N GLU A 105 7.44 2.36 8.64
CA GLU A 105 8.62 2.20 9.51
C GLU A 105 9.62 3.34 9.32
N VAL A 106 9.90 3.70 8.05
CA VAL A 106 10.80 4.81 7.73
C VAL A 106 10.24 6.15 8.20
N ALA A 107 8.92 6.34 8.15
CA ALA A 107 8.28 7.56 8.67
C ALA A 107 8.31 7.61 10.21
N LYS A 108 8.08 6.48 10.90
CA LYS A 108 8.21 6.36 12.37
C LYS A 108 9.63 6.66 12.85
N SER A 109 10.62 6.20 12.08
CA SER A 109 12.04 6.39 12.41
C SER A 109 12.51 7.86 12.31
N ASN A 110 11.68 8.78 11.81
CA ASN A 110 11.98 10.22 11.87
C ASN A 110 11.93 10.76 13.31
N GLU A 111 11.24 10.08 14.22
CA GLU A 111 11.11 10.48 15.64
C GLU A 111 12.32 10.10 16.51
N ALA A 112 13.39 9.54 15.93
CA ALA A 112 14.59 9.09 16.63
C ALA A 112 15.73 10.13 16.62
#